data_AF-A0A3Y5UQE5-F1
#
_entry.id   AF-A0A3Y5UQE5-F1
#
_cell.length_a   1.000
_cell.length_b   1.000
_cell.length_c   1.000
_cell.angle_alpha   90.00
_cell.angle_beta   90.00
_cell.angle_gamma   90.00
#
_symmetry.space_group_name_H-M   'P 1'
#
loop_
_entity.id
_entity.type
_entity.pdbx_description
1 polymer ?
#
loop_
_entity_poly.entity_id
_entity_poly.type
_entity_poly.pdbx_seq_one_letter_code
_entity_poly.pdbx_strand_id
1 'polypeptide(L)'
;MQLNAKAREFLRQYHNGLRESYGATDGDRWFALSDPKETQMRNALLEESSFLTLLTVADVDQLQGQVVPVGSSGLYTGRVLDGRFRKKVGVSGNDYRLVETDSCAALTWQLLSVWANAGDENEFFQRVQEFTNQAFALDMLRIGFNGTKVAETTNAETNPNGEDVNKGWHQIVKEWKDGQQIITDKVVLDGDGKGDYVSLDAMASDLINAKIPAQYRNDPRLVVLVGADLVAAESFRLYQKADKPTEKIAAQLLSDSIAGRTAYVPPFMPGKRMIVTTLPNLHIYTQRGTRQRKAEFVEDRKQYENKYLRNEGYAVEYPELYAAFDESAVTIGATAAPSAGA
;
A
#
# COMPACT_ATOMS: atom_id res chain seq x y z
N MET A 1 -22.72 -24.57 9.56
CA MET A 1 -22.58 -25.72 8.63
C MET A 1 -21.37 -26.56 9.06
N GLN A 2 -21.39 -27.88 8.90
CA GLN A 2 -20.24 -28.75 9.24
C GLN A 2 -19.23 -28.81 8.09
N LEU A 3 -17.95 -29.05 8.40
CA LEU A 3 -16.92 -29.30 7.38
C LEU A 3 -17.23 -30.62 6.67
N ASN A 4 -17.39 -30.60 5.35
CA ASN A 4 -17.67 -31.82 4.60
C ASN A 4 -16.41 -32.73 4.49
N ALA A 5 -16.63 -34.03 4.21
CA ALA A 5 -15.54 -35.01 4.18
C ALA A 5 -14.45 -34.66 3.15
N LYS A 6 -14.85 -34.17 1.97
CA LYS A 6 -13.96 -33.76 0.88
C LYS A 6 -13.05 -32.60 1.31
N ALA A 7 -13.63 -31.56 1.92
CA ALA A 7 -12.89 -30.41 2.46
C ALA A 7 -11.94 -30.83 3.59
N ARG A 8 -12.33 -31.82 4.41
CA ARG A 8 -11.46 -32.34 5.47
C ARG A 8 -10.24 -33.06 4.92
N GLU A 9 -10.40 -33.83 3.85
CA GLU A 9 -9.32 -34.51 3.15
C GLU A 9 -8.39 -33.50 2.48
N PHE A 10 -8.94 -32.60 1.66
CA PHE A 10 -8.17 -31.56 0.97
C PHE A 10 -7.42 -30.67 1.94
N LEU A 11 -8.06 -30.27 3.05
CA LEU A 11 -7.41 -29.41 4.03
C LEU A 11 -6.26 -30.13 4.77
N ARG A 12 -6.37 -31.44 4.98
CA ARG A 12 -5.26 -32.23 5.54
C ARG A 12 -4.09 -32.30 4.56
N GLN A 13 -4.36 -32.54 3.28
CA GLN A 13 -3.32 -32.57 2.25
C GLN A 13 -2.68 -31.19 2.05
N TYR A 14 -3.47 -30.11 2.02
CA TYR A 14 -2.98 -28.73 1.98
C TYR A 14 -2.07 -28.43 3.17
N HIS A 15 -2.49 -28.76 4.38
CA HIS A 15 -1.71 -28.53 5.60
C HIS A 15 -0.37 -29.28 5.57
N ASN A 16 -0.37 -30.53 5.09
CA ASN A 16 0.84 -31.32 4.93
C ASN A 16 1.78 -30.72 3.87
N GLY A 17 1.25 -30.36 2.70
CA GLY A 17 2.04 -29.72 1.63
C GLY A 17 2.62 -28.38 2.05
N LEU A 18 1.86 -27.57 2.82
CA LEU A 18 2.35 -26.33 3.40
C LEU A 18 3.55 -26.59 4.33
N ARG A 19 3.42 -27.55 5.25
CA ARG A 19 4.51 -27.95 6.15
C ARG A 19 5.75 -28.43 5.40
N GLU A 20 5.58 -29.29 4.39
CA GLU A 20 6.68 -29.79 3.56
C GLU A 20 7.39 -28.66 2.81
N SER A 21 6.62 -27.76 2.18
CA SER A 21 7.18 -26.59 1.47
C SER A 21 8.05 -25.74 2.39
N TYR A 22 7.64 -25.60 3.65
CA TYR A 22 8.35 -24.85 4.65
C TYR A 22 9.34 -25.66 5.50
N GLY A 23 9.45 -26.97 5.26
CA GLY A 23 10.48 -27.84 5.86
C GLY A 23 10.24 -28.13 7.34
N ALA A 24 8.99 -28.07 7.78
CA ALA A 24 8.58 -28.35 9.16
C ALA A 24 8.44 -29.86 9.40
N THR A 25 8.69 -30.33 10.63
CA THR A 25 8.58 -31.75 11.02
C THR A 25 7.30 -32.06 11.79
N ASP A 26 6.86 -33.32 11.83
CA ASP A 26 5.63 -33.75 12.54
C ASP A 26 5.71 -33.43 14.03
N GLY A 27 4.87 -32.50 14.49
CA GLY A 27 4.83 -31.99 15.86
C GLY A 27 5.03 -30.47 16.01
N ASP A 28 5.59 -29.80 15.00
CA ASP A 28 5.85 -28.36 15.06
C ASP A 28 4.54 -27.55 15.02
N ARG A 29 4.26 -26.80 16.09
CA ARG A 29 3.08 -25.92 16.19
C ARG A 29 3.18 -24.70 15.28
N TRP A 30 4.38 -24.30 14.89
CA TRP A 30 4.70 -23.16 14.03
C TRP A 30 6.07 -23.44 13.41
N PHE A 31 6.39 -22.76 12.30
CA PHE A 31 7.70 -22.91 11.67
C PHE A 31 8.29 -21.56 11.30
N ALA A 32 9.56 -21.36 11.68
CA ALA A 32 10.38 -20.24 11.23
C ALA A 32 10.78 -20.46 9.76
N LEU A 33 10.77 -19.40 8.98
CA LEU A 33 11.22 -19.44 7.59
C LEU A 33 12.74 -19.24 7.50
N SER A 34 13.41 -20.05 6.70
CA SER A 34 14.82 -19.83 6.32
C SER A 34 14.93 -18.82 5.17
N ASP A 35 16.08 -18.19 4.99
CA ASP A 35 16.30 -17.10 4.00
C ASP A 35 15.75 -17.39 2.57
N PRO A 36 15.94 -18.58 1.96
CA PRO A 36 15.36 -18.87 0.65
C PRO A 36 13.82 -18.89 0.68
N LYS A 37 13.23 -19.34 1.78
CA LYS A 37 11.77 -19.46 1.97
C LYS A 37 11.13 -18.14 2.32
N GLU A 38 11.82 -17.28 3.07
CA GLU A 38 11.41 -15.88 3.27
C GLU A 38 11.33 -15.14 1.93
N THR A 39 12.34 -15.32 1.07
CA THR A 39 12.36 -14.72 -0.27
C THR A 39 11.22 -15.23 -1.13
N GLN A 40 11.00 -16.56 -1.16
CA GLN A 40 9.90 -17.16 -1.90
C GLN A 40 8.53 -16.64 -1.42
N MET A 41 8.34 -16.55 -0.10
CA MET A 41 7.10 -16.03 0.46
C MET A 41 6.88 -14.55 0.12
N ARG A 42 7.92 -13.71 0.19
CA ARG A 42 7.82 -12.32 -0.24
C ARG A 42 7.40 -12.23 -1.70
N ASN A 43 8.04 -13.01 -2.58
CA ASN A 43 7.69 -13.01 -4.00
C ASN A 43 6.24 -13.44 -4.22
N ALA A 44 5.77 -14.47 -3.52
CA ALA A 44 4.36 -14.89 -3.59
C ALA A 44 3.40 -13.78 -3.13
N LEU A 45 3.73 -13.01 -2.09
CA LEU A 45 2.91 -11.86 -1.66
C LEU A 45 2.93 -10.72 -2.69
N LEU A 46 4.08 -10.47 -3.33
CA LEU A 46 4.22 -9.45 -4.37
C LEU A 46 3.40 -9.80 -5.62
N GLU A 47 3.38 -11.07 -6.01
CA GLU A 47 2.63 -11.55 -7.19
C GLU A 47 1.10 -11.33 -7.06
N GLU A 48 0.56 -11.30 -5.84
CA GLU A 48 -0.88 -11.06 -5.59
C GLU A 48 -1.31 -9.59 -5.73
N SER A 49 -0.35 -8.66 -5.80
CA SER A 49 -0.64 -7.23 -5.90
C SER A 49 0.32 -6.52 -6.85
N SER A 50 -0.18 -6.20 -8.04
CA SER A 50 0.56 -5.43 -9.04
C SER A 50 1.08 -4.10 -8.49
N PHE A 51 0.33 -3.43 -7.60
CA PHE A 51 0.79 -2.18 -7.00
C PHE A 51 1.96 -2.40 -6.03
N LEU A 52 1.98 -3.47 -5.23
CA LEU A 52 3.11 -3.78 -4.34
C LEU A 52 4.41 -3.99 -5.13
N THR A 53 4.35 -4.59 -6.32
CA THR A 53 5.54 -4.79 -7.17
C THR A 53 6.22 -3.49 -7.60
N LEU A 54 5.51 -2.36 -7.53
CA LEU A 54 6.04 -1.04 -7.89
C LEU A 54 6.75 -0.35 -6.72
N LEU A 55 6.57 -0.87 -5.49
CA LEU A 55 7.14 -0.32 -4.27
C LEU A 55 8.44 -1.04 -3.90
N THR A 56 9.17 -0.50 -2.94
CA THR A 56 10.37 -1.14 -2.41
C THR A 56 10.01 -2.05 -1.23
N VAL A 57 9.97 -3.36 -1.45
CA VAL A 57 9.74 -4.35 -0.39
C VAL A 57 11.05 -5.10 -0.10
N ALA A 58 11.64 -4.87 1.07
CA ALA A 58 12.99 -5.35 1.39
C ALA A 58 13.11 -6.01 2.77
N ASP A 59 14.10 -6.88 2.89
CA ASP A 59 14.47 -7.50 4.17
C ASP A 59 15.64 -6.75 4.80
N VAL A 60 15.51 -6.43 6.08
CA VAL A 60 16.53 -5.74 6.87
C VAL A 60 16.89 -6.55 8.10
N ASP A 61 18.12 -6.41 8.60
CA ASP A 61 18.60 -7.22 9.73
C ASP A 61 18.20 -6.61 11.10
N GLN A 62 18.07 -5.29 11.18
CA GLN A 62 17.85 -4.56 12.44
C GLN A 62 16.38 -4.19 12.63
N LEU A 63 15.93 -4.14 13.89
CA LEU A 63 14.59 -3.66 14.25
C LEU A 63 14.42 -2.14 14.05
N GLN A 64 15.51 -1.39 14.18
CA GLN A 64 15.55 0.03 13.93
C GLN A 64 16.85 0.36 13.23
N GLY A 65 16.80 1.29 12.29
CA GLY A 65 17.97 1.74 11.58
C GLY A 65 17.66 2.95 10.73
N GLN A 66 18.68 3.43 10.03
CA GLN A 66 18.50 4.49 9.05
C GLN A 66 18.04 3.88 7.73
N VAL A 67 17.10 4.55 7.07
CA VAL A 67 16.73 4.26 5.68
C VAL A 67 17.93 4.59 4.79
N VAL A 68 18.39 3.61 4.02
CA VAL A 68 19.55 3.80 3.14
C VAL A 68 19.08 4.33 1.79
N PRO A 69 19.50 5.55 1.39
CA PRO A 69 19.14 6.07 0.10
C PRO A 69 19.90 5.36 -1.03
N VAL A 70 19.18 4.72 -1.94
CA VAL A 70 19.65 4.09 -3.16
C VAL A 70 19.27 4.96 -4.36
N GLY A 71 20.22 5.75 -4.87
CA GLY A 71 20.07 6.43 -6.16
C GLY A 71 19.33 7.77 -6.12
N SER A 72 19.76 8.68 -5.23
CA SER A 72 19.30 10.09 -5.25
C SER A 72 19.48 10.69 -6.65
N SER A 73 18.50 11.42 -7.16
CA SER A 73 18.57 12.07 -8.48
C SER A 73 19.38 13.39 -8.50
N GLY A 74 20.09 13.71 -7.42
CA GLY A 74 20.89 14.95 -7.36
C GLY A 74 22.23 14.81 -8.07
N LEU A 75 22.84 15.93 -8.46
CA LEU A 75 24.12 15.94 -9.19
C LEU A 75 25.27 15.24 -8.43
N TYR A 76 25.93 14.27 -9.06
CA TYR A 76 27.12 13.56 -8.53
C TYR A 76 28.43 13.95 -9.24
N THR A 77 28.37 14.94 -10.12
CA THR A 77 29.50 15.37 -10.93
C THR A 77 29.85 16.82 -10.65
N GLY A 78 31.12 17.10 -10.41
CA GLY A 78 31.65 18.44 -10.24
C GLY A 78 33.16 18.46 -10.30
N ARG A 79 33.76 19.62 -10.06
CA ARG A 79 35.22 19.81 -10.03
C ARG A 79 35.61 20.53 -8.74
N VAL A 80 36.78 20.20 -8.22
CA VAL A 80 37.42 20.89 -7.09
C VAL A 80 38.86 21.16 -7.52
N LEU A 81 39.30 22.42 -7.46
CA LEU A 81 40.61 22.86 -8.00
C LEU A 81 41.77 22.10 -7.34
N ASP A 82 41.70 21.91 -6.02
CA ASP A 82 42.75 21.27 -5.21
C ASP A 82 42.27 19.93 -4.60
N GLY A 83 41.37 19.21 -5.27
CA GLY A 83 40.82 17.98 -4.70
C GLY A 83 39.92 17.19 -5.64
N ARG A 84 39.18 16.24 -5.06
CA ARG A 84 38.17 15.47 -5.78
C ARG A 84 36.79 15.94 -5.37
N PHE A 85 35.93 16.19 -6.35
CA PHE A 85 34.52 16.36 -6.11
C PHE A 85 33.98 15.09 -5.45
N ARG A 86 33.29 15.26 -4.32
CA ARG A 86 32.61 14.19 -3.63
C ARG A 86 31.26 14.70 -3.15
N LYS A 87 30.20 14.00 -3.49
CA LYS A 87 28.90 14.15 -2.84
C LYS A 87 28.79 13.08 -1.77
N LYS A 88 28.63 13.47 -0.51
CA LYS A 88 28.29 12.52 0.55
C LYS A 88 26.86 12.07 0.30
N VAL A 89 26.66 10.77 0.14
CA VAL A 89 25.33 10.16 0.29
C VAL A 89 25.11 10.06 1.79
N GLY A 90 24.26 10.93 2.33
CA GLY A 90 23.97 10.96 3.75
C GLY A 90 22.97 9.87 4.12
N VAL A 91 23.15 9.27 5.30
CA VAL A 91 22.24 8.27 5.89
C VAL A 91 21.58 8.87 7.13
N SER A 92 21.27 10.16 7.12
CA SER A 92 20.92 10.91 8.33
C SER A 92 19.53 11.50 8.27
N GLY A 93 18.69 11.11 9.25
CA GLY A 93 17.45 11.81 9.59
C GLY A 93 16.16 11.09 9.19
N ASN A 94 16.27 9.92 8.55
CA ASN A 94 15.13 9.08 8.19
C ASN A 94 15.33 7.70 8.81
N ASP A 95 14.65 7.45 9.93
CA ASP A 95 14.71 6.18 10.65
C ASP A 95 13.54 5.30 10.22
N TYR A 96 13.77 4.00 10.11
CA TYR A 96 12.69 3.02 10.12
C TYR A 96 12.66 2.32 11.47
N ARG A 97 11.47 1.91 11.88
CA ARG A 97 11.25 1.05 13.06
C ARG A 97 10.30 -0.06 12.67
N LEU A 98 10.70 -1.29 12.98
CA LEU A 98 9.90 -2.48 12.81
C LEU A 98 9.28 -2.85 14.15
N VAL A 99 8.04 -3.33 14.10
CA VAL A 99 7.31 -3.81 15.26
C VAL A 99 6.67 -5.15 14.92
N GLU A 100 6.43 -5.95 15.95
CA GLU A 100 5.73 -7.22 15.78
C GLU A 100 4.37 -6.99 15.14
N THR A 101 4.11 -7.70 14.05
CA THR A 101 2.87 -7.61 13.26
C THR A 101 2.43 -9.03 12.94
N ASP A 102 1.19 -9.35 13.30
CA ASP A 102 0.57 -10.64 12.98
C ASP A 102 -0.58 -10.43 12.00
N SER A 103 -0.77 -11.40 11.11
CA SER A 103 -1.86 -11.43 10.15
C SER A 103 -2.49 -12.82 10.17
N CYS A 104 -3.81 -12.89 10.29
CA CYS A 104 -4.53 -14.15 10.39
C CYS A 104 -5.72 -14.17 9.43
N ALA A 105 -5.66 -15.03 8.42
CA ALA A 105 -6.80 -15.34 7.56
C ALA A 105 -7.57 -16.54 8.14
N ALA A 106 -8.79 -16.29 8.62
CA ALA A 106 -9.67 -17.31 9.18
C ALA A 106 -10.72 -17.76 8.15
N LEU A 107 -10.59 -19.00 7.66
CA LEU A 107 -11.51 -19.60 6.69
C LEU A 107 -12.50 -20.51 7.40
N THR A 108 -13.78 -20.13 7.41
CA THR A 108 -14.82 -20.93 8.07
C THR A 108 -14.99 -22.30 7.39
N TRP A 109 -15.38 -23.31 8.15
CA TRP A 109 -15.64 -24.64 7.59
C TRP A 109 -16.71 -24.66 6.50
N GLN A 110 -17.67 -23.76 6.59
CA GLN A 110 -18.69 -23.60 5.56
C GLN A 110 -18.07 -23.13 4.24
N LEU A 111 -17.23 -22.11 4.27
CA LEU A 111 -16.53 -21.61 3.08
C LEU A 111 -15.65 -22.69 2.46
N LEU A 112 -14.87 -23.39 3.28
CA LEU A 112 -14.01 -24.47 2.84
C LEU A 112 -14.80 -25.62 2.19
N SER A 113 -15.97 -25.94 2.75
CA SER A 113 -16.87 -26.95 2.17
C SER A 113 -17.42 -26.53 0.81
N VAL A 114 -17.76 -25.24 0.64
CA VAL A 114 -18.20 -24.69 -0.64
C VAL A 114 -17.09 -24.77 -1.68
N TRP A 115 -15.87 -24.35 -1.33
CA TRP A 115 -14.72 -24.41 -2.24
C TRP A 115 -14.37 -25.86 -2.63
N ALA A 116 -14.34 -26.78 -1.67
CA ALA A 116 -14.08 -28.19 -1.95
C ALA A 116 -15.16 -28.81 -2.85
N ASN A 117 -16.41 -28.36 -2.76
CA ASN A 117 -17.48 -28.85 -3.64
C ASN A 117 -17.40 -28.25 -5.05
N ALA A 118 -16.91 -27.02 -5.18
CA ALA A 118 -16.86 -26.29 -6.45
C ALA A 118 -15.69 -26.72 -7.36
N GLY A 119 -14.68 -27.42 -6.83
CA GLY A 119 -13.47 -27.75 -7.57
C GLY A 119 -12.80 -29.06 -7.15
N ASP A 120 -11.62 -29.29 -7.72
CA ASP A 120 -10.72 -30.39 -7.32
C ASP A 120 -9.73 -29.97 -6.21
N GLU A 121 -8.82 -30.87 -5.86
CA GLU A 121 -7.83 -30.66 -4.80
C GLU A 121 -6.89 -29.49 -5.10
N ASN A 122 -6.42 -29.39 -6.34
CA ASN A 122 -5.48 -28.34 -6.77
C ASN A 122 -6.16 -26.97 -6.77
N GLU A 123 -7.38 -26.90 -7.30
CA GLU A 123 -8.17 -25.67 -7.26
C GLU A 123 -8.49 -25.24 -5.82
N PHE A 124 -8.75 -26.20 -4.92
CA PHE A 124 -8.92 -25.89 -3.50
C PHE A 124 -7.66 -25.31 -2.87
N PHE A 125 -6.48 -25.89 -3.15
CA PHE A 125 -5.20 -25.41 -2.60
C PHE A 125 -4.90 -24.01 -3.11
N GLN A 126 -5.07 -23.79 -4.42
CA GLN A 126 -4.87 -22.51 -5.06
C GLN A 126 -5.77 -21.44 -4.44
N ARG A 127 -7.07 -21.72 -4.28
CA ARG A 127 -8.02 -20.77 -3.65
C ARG A 127 -7.65 -20.41 -2.22
N VAL A 128 -7.26 -21.38 -1.39
CA VAL A 128 -6.86 -21.13 0.00
C VAL A 128 -5.58 -20.28 0.04
N GLN A 129 -4.61 -20.58 -0.83
CA GLN A 129 -3.33 -19.89 -0.89
C GLN A 129 -3.47 -18.45 -1.41
N GLU A 130 -4.12 -18.27 -2.56
CA GLU A 130 -4.36 -16.97 -3.21
C GLU A 130 -5.14 -16.06 -2.27
N PHE A 131 -6.25 -16.54 -1.68
CA PHE A 131 -7.03 -15.75 -0.74
C PHE A 131 -6.18 -15.25 0.44
N THR A 132 -5.37 -16.14 1.02
CA THR A 132 -4.53 -15.80 2.18
C THR A 132 -3.44 -14.80 1.81
N ASN A 133 -2.72 -15.03 0.71
CA ASN A 133 -1.63 -14.16 0.30
C ASN A 133 -2.16 -12.80 -0.17
N GLN A 134 -3.26 -12.78 -0.92
CA GLN A 134 -3.90 -11.56 -1.39
C GLN A 134 -4.39 -10.72 -0.21
N ALA A 135 -5.02 -11.33 0.80
CA ALA A 135 -5.44 -10.62 2.00
C ALA A 135 -4.26 -9.92 2.69
N PHE A 136 -3.14 -10.63 2.88
CA PHE A 136 -1.95 -10.07 3.53
C PHE A 136 -1.29 -8.97 2.70
N ALA A 137 -1.18 -9.17 1.38
CA ALA A 137 -0.66 -8.16 0.46
C ALA A 137 -1.51 -6.87 0.46
N LEU A 138 -2.83 -7.01 0.47
CA LEU A 138 -3.76 -5.88 0.52
C LEU A 138 -3.70 -5.15 1.87
N ASP A 139 -3.56 -5.87 2.98
CA ASP A 139 -3.41 -5.26 4.31
C ASP A 139 -2.09 -4.48 4.43
N MET A 140 -1.01 -4.97 3.84
CA MET A 140 0.27 -4.24 3.78
C MET A 140 0.09 -2.87 3.09
N LEU A 141 -0.68 -2.79 2.00
CA LEU A 141 -1.01 -1.52 1.35
C LEU A 141 -1.96 -0.67 2.18
N ARG A 142 -2.99 -1.29 2.77
CA ARG A 142 -4.00 -0.61 3.60
C ARG A 142 -3.34 0.13 4.75
N ILE A 143 -2.48 -0.55 5.50
CA ILE A 143 -1.74 0.03 6.62
C ILE A 143 -0.68 1.02 6.10
N GLY A 144 -0.03 0.75 4.96
CA GLY A 144 0.94 1.68 4.36
C GLY A 144 0.34 3.06 4.06
N PHE A 145 -0.91 3.11 3.57
CA PHE A 145 -1.60 4.37 3.29
C PHE A 145 -2.29 4.98 4.52
N ASN A 146 -2.84 4.18 5.44
CA ASN A 146 -3.72 4.67 6.51
C ASN A 146 -3.12 4.64 7.92
N GLY A 147 -2.02 3.92 8.12
CA GLY A 147 -1.40 3.72 9.41
C GLY A 147 -0.95 5.02 10.08
N THR A 148 -1.34 5.25 11.33
CA THR A 148 -1.07 6.49 12.09
C THR A 148 -0.28 6.27 13.38
N LYS A 149 -0.42 5.10 14.00
CA LYS A 149 0.22 4.79 15.29
C LYS A 149 0.48 3.30 15.41
N VAL A 150 1.25 2.95 16.42
CA VAL A 150 1.48 1.57 16.84
C VAL A 150 0.84 1.41 18.21
N ALA A 151 -0.31 0.73 18.27
CA ALA A 151 -0.97 0.40 19.53
C ALA A 151 -0.43 -0.93 20.08
N GLU A 152 -0.44 -1.11 21.40
CA GLU A 152 -0.11 -2.40 22.03
C GLU A 152 -1.16 -3.48 21.71
N THR A 153 -2.41 -3.08 21.49
CA THR A 153 -3.49 -3.95 21.05
C THR A 153 -4.34 -3.19 20.04
N THR A 154 -4.50 -3.76 18.85
CA THR A 154 -5.21 -3.14 17.74
C THR A 154 -6.69 -3.47 17.77
N ASN A 155 -7.53 -2.59 17.22
CA ASN A 155 -8.97 -2.78 17.13
C ASN A 155 -9.49 -2.45 15.74
N ALA A 156 -9.86 -3.49 14.99
CA ALA A 156 -10.35 -3.39 13.62
C ALA A 156 -11.76 -2.76 13.49
N GLU A 157 -12.55 -2.69 14.57
CA GLU A 157 -13.86 -2.01 14.53
C GLU A 157 -13.69 -0.50 14.59
N THR A 158 -12.77 -0.01 15.40
CA THR A 158 -12.49 1.43 15.53
C THR A 158 -11.46 1.93 14.51
N ASN A 159 -10.59 1.04 14.03
CA ASN A 159 -9.53 1.32 13.07
C ASN A 159 -9.62 0.32 11.89
N PRO A 160 -10.66 0.44 11.04
CA PRO A 160 -10.93 -0.53 9.97
C PRO A 160 -9.85 -0.57 8.88
N ASN A 161 -9.01 0.45 8.77
CA ASN A 161 -7.89 0.48 7.84
C ASN A 161 -6.54 0.14 8.48
N GLY A 162 -6.54 -0.37 9.71
CA GLY A 162 -5.31 -0.66 10.44
C GLY A 162 -4.55 0.61 10.83
N GLU A 163 -5.28 1.69 11.11
CA GLU A 163 -4.75 3.00 11.51
C GLU A 163 -3.88 2.90 12.78
N ASP A 164 -4.06 1.86 13.59
CA ASP A 164 -3.37 1.59 14.85
C ASP A 164 -2.35 0.44 14.80
N VAL A 165 -2.16 -0.20 13.64
CA VAL A 165 -1.22 -1.33 13.47
C VAL A 165 0.22 -0.84 13.36
N ASN A 166 0.46 0.07 12.40
CA ASN A 166 1.78 0.63 12.12
C ASN A 166 1.66 2.09 11.70
N LYS A 167 2.78 2.83 11.76
CA LYS A 167 2.86 4.13 11.10
C LYS A 167 3.12 3.92 9.61
N GLY A 168 2.18 4.36 8.78
CA GLY A 168 2.28 4.30 7.32
C GLY A 168 3.08 5.47 6.73
N TRP A 169 3.27 5.48 5.41
CA TRP A 169 4.10 6.46 4.71
C TRP A 169 3.66 7.90 4.95
N HIS A 170 2.36 8.16 4.91
CA HIS A 170 1.82 9.50 5.09
C HIS A 170 2.10 10.03 6.50
N GLN A 171 1.90 9.20 7.53
CA GLN A 171 2.18 9.57 8.91
C GLN A 171 3.69 9.81 9.14
N ILE A 172 4.54 8.98 8.56
CA ILE A 172 6.01 9.15 8.64
C ILE A 172 6.41 10.52 8.09
N VAL A 173 5.88 10.91 6.93
CA VAL A 173 6.19 12.21 6.33
C VAL A 173 5.53 13.37 7.09
N LYS A 174 4.38 13.14 7.72
CA LYS A 174 3.70 14.12 8.59
C LYS A 174 4.52 14.46 9.82
N GLU A 175 5.22 13.47 10.39
CA GLU A 175 6.10 13.67 11.55
C GLU A 175 7.47 14.22 11.14
N TRP A 176 7.87 14.07 9.87
CA TRP A 176 9.13 14.59 9.36
C TRP A 176 9.08 16.11 9.18
N LYS A 177 10.00 16.82 9.88
CA LYS A 177 10.15 18.28 9.84
C LYS A 177 8.81 19.01 9.96
N ASP A 178 8.03 18.67 10.99
CA ASP A 178 6.73 19.29 11.29
C ASP A 178 5.73 19.24 10.12
N GLY A 179 5.80 18.17 9.31
CA GLY A 179 4.87 17.95 8.21
C GLY A 179 5.09 18.88 7.02
N GLN A 180 6.29 19.44 6.86
CA GLN A 180 6.62 20.41 5.79
C GLN A 180 6.15 19.99 4.40
N GLN A 181 6.09 18.69 4.13
CA GLN A 181 5.77 18.10 2.84
C GLN A 181 4.27 17.83 2.61
N ILE A 182 3.45 17.98 3.65
CA ILE A 182 2.01 17.73 3.60
C ILE A 182 1.28 19.06 3.75
N ILE A 183 0.38 19.35 2.82
CA ILE A 183 -0.51 20.50 2.89
C ILE A 183 -1.73 20.09 3.73
N THR A 184 -1.88 20.74 4.88
CA THR A 184 -3.01 20.57 5.79
C THR A 184 -3.97 21.77 5.81
N ASP A 185 -3.59 22.86 5.14
CA ASP A 185 -4.45 24.03 4.97
C ASP A 185 -5.64 23.67 4.09
N LYS A 186 -6.83 24.16 4.47
CA LYS A 186 -8.07 23.82 3.77
C LYS A 186 -8.02 24.28 2.32
N VAL A 187 -8.33 23.37 1.41
CA VAL A 187 -8.43 23.63 -0.02
C VAL A 187 -9.73 23.05 -0.59
N VAL A 188 -10.26 23.71 -1.62
CA VAL A 188 -11.51 23.33 -2.28
C VAL A 188 -11.24 22.99 -3.75
N LEU A 189 -11.55 21.76 -4.15
CA LEU A 189 -11.61 21.36 -5.56
C LEU A 189 -13.02 21.64 -6.09
N ASP A 190 -13.17 22.58 -7.01
CA ASP A 190 -14.45 22.95 -7.60
C ASP A 190 -14.34 23.18 -9.11
N GLY A 191 -15.04 22.35 -9.87
CA GLY A 191 -15.07 22.38 -11.33
C GLY A 191 -15.71 23.64 -11.97
N ASP A 192 -16.42 24.43 -11.18
CA ASP A 192 -17.03 25.70 -11.58
C ASP A 192 -16.10 26.90 -11.30
N GLY A 193 -14.92 26.66 -10.72
CA GLY A 193 -13.93 27.71 -10.43
C GLY A 193 -14.25 28.59 -9.23
N LYS A 194 -15.12 28.12 -8.32
CA LYS A 194 -15.43 28.82 -7.06
C LYS A 194 -14.56 28.34 -5.88
N GLY A 195 -13.72 27.33 -6.10
CA GLY A 195 -12.74 26.80 -5.16
C GLY A 195 -11.31 27.22 -5.51
N ASP A 196 -10.34 26.69 -4.77
CA ASP A 196 -8.91 26.94 -4.97
C ASP A 196 -8.38 26.28 -6.24
N TYR A 197 -8.92 25.13 -6.61
CA TYR A 197 -8.51 24.38 -7.80
C TYR A 197 -9.70 23.98 -8.67
N VAL A 198 -9.52 24.10 -9.99
CA VAL A 198 -10.55 23.79 -11.00
C VAL A 198 -10.48 22.33 -11.46
N SER A 199 -9.31 21.71 -11.40
CA SER A 199 -9.07 20.33 -11.86
C SER A 199 -7.98 19.64 -11.05
N LEU A 200 -7.90 18.31 -11.18
CA LEU A 200 -6.82 17.52 -10.57
C LEU A 200 -5.44 17.90 -11.11
N ASP A 201 -5.33 18.27 -12.39
CA ASP A 201 -4.09 18.75 -12.98
C ASP A 201 -3.57 20.02 -12.29
N ALA A 202 -4.47 20.94 -11.95
CA ALA A 202 -4.10 22.17 -11.25
C ALA A 202 -3.62 21.86 -9.83
N MET A 203 -4.31 20.98 -9.11
CA MET A 203 -3.91 20.53 -7.77
C MET A 203 -2.52 19.86 -7.80
N ALA A 204 -2.32 18.89 -8.68
CA ALA A 204 -1.06 18.16 -8.77
C ALA A 204 0.10 19.07 -9.19
N SER A 205 -0.15 19.99 -10.14
CA SER A 205 0.86 20.96 -10.59
C SER A 205 1.28 21.90 -9.46
N ASP A 206 0.33 22.39 -8.68
CA ASP A 206 0.63 23.24 -7.53
C ASP A 206 1.42 22.46 -6.46
N LEU A 207 0.99 21.24 -6.16
CA LEU A 207 1.67 20.36 -5.20
C LEU A 207 3.14 20.11 -5.60
N ILE A 208 3.40 19.83 -6.88
CA ILE A 208 4.76 19.67 -7.44
C ILE A 208 5.56 20.97 -7.27
N ASN A 209 4.98 22.11 -7.59
CA ASN A 209 5.69 23.39 -7.56
C ASN A 209 5.94 23.90 -6.13
N ALA A 210 5.06 23.58 -5.19
CA ALA A 210 5.13 24.03 -3.81
C ALA A 210 6.06 23.16 -2.95
N LYS A 211 6.02 21.83 -3.12
CA LYS A 211 6.66 20.88 -2.18
C LYS A 211 7.86 20.13 -2.75
N ILE A 212 7.83 19.76 -4.04
CA ILE A 212 8.94 19.02 -4.66
C ILE A 212 10.10 19.99 -5.00
N PRO A 213 11.34 19.70 -4.56
CA PRO A 213 12.49 20.54 -4.87
C PRO A 213 12.73 20.66 -6.38
N ALA A 214 13.11 21.87 -6.84
CA ALA A 214 13.19 22.20 -8.27
C ALA A 214 14.02 21.21 -9.11
N GLN A 215 15.11 20.69 -8.55
CA GLN A 215 15.98 19.71 -9.22
C GLN A 215 15.31 18.35 -9.50
N TYR A 216 14.21 18.03 -8.82
CA TYR A 216 13.51 16.75 -8.93
C TYR A 216 12.17 16.86 -9.67
N ARG A 217 11.66 18.07 -9.89
CA ARG A 217 10.34 18.29 -10.54
C ARG A 217 10.23 17.68 -11.93
N ASN A 218 11.35 17.51 -12.62
CA ASN A 218 11.43 16.92 -13.95
C ASN A 218 11.81 15.43 -13.96
N ASP A 219 11.95 14.79 -12.79
CA ASP A 219 12.24 13.36 -12.72
C ASP A 219 11.09 12.58 -13.39
N PRO A 220 11.36 11.78 -14.43
CA PRO A 220 10.32 11.06 -15.17
C PRO A 220 9.64 9.97 -14.32
N ARG A 221 10.22 9.60 -13.18
CA ARG A 221 9.67 8.59 -12.25
C ARG A 221 8.62 9.17 -11.31
N LEU A 222 8.39 10.48 -11.31
CA LEU A 222 7.33 11.09 -10.51
C LEU A 222 5.96 10.64 -11.04
N VAL A 223 5.13 10.16 -10.12
CA VAL A 223 3.76 9.73 -10.37
C VAL A 223 2.81 10.47 -9.43
N VAL A 224 1.53 10.50 -9.78
CA VAL A 224 0.47 11.01 -8.91
C VAL A 224 -0.32 9.83 -8.37
N LEU A 225 -0.43 9.71 -7.05
CA LEU A 225 -1.38 8.80 -6.40
C LEU A 225 -2.60 9.64 -6.01
N VAL A 226 -3.78 9.21 -6.41
CA VAL A 226 -5.02 9.97 -6.20
C VAL A 226 -6.07 9.09 -5.56
N GLY A 227 -6.75 9.62 -4.54
CA GLY A 227 -7.88 8.97 -3.90
C GLY A 227 -9.10 8.88 -4.83
N ALA A 228 -9.92 7.85 -4.63
CA ALA A 228 -11.05 7.54 -5.49
C ALA A 228 -12.11 8.66 -5.56
N ASP A 229 -12.32 9.41 -4.47
CA ASP A 229 -13.33 10.47 -4.44
C ASP A 229 -12.94 11.65 -5.35
N LEU A 230 -11.65 12.00 -5.39
CA LEU A 230 -11.13 13.05 -6.27
C LEU A 230 -11.28 12.66 -7.75
N VAL A 231 -10.94 11.42 -8.09
CA VAL A 231 -11.10 10.91 -9.45
C VAL A 231 -12.58 10.90 -9.83
N ALA A 232 -13.46 10.42 -8.96
CA ALA A 232 -14.89 10.39 -9.22
C ALA A 232 -15.47 11.79 -9.44
N ALA A 233 -15.07 12.78 -8.64
CA ALA A 233 -15.50 14.16 -8.79
C ALA A 233 -15.06 14.76 -10.14
N GLU A 234 -13.82 14.50 -10.55
CA GLU A 234 -13.29 14.99 -11.83
C GLU A 234 -13.93 14.29 -13.02
N SER A 235 -14.10 12.96 -12.98
CA SER A 235 -14.81 12.22 -14.01
C SER A 235 -16.24 12.73 -14.17
N PHE A 236 -16.96 12.95 -13.06
CA PHE A 236 -18.32 13.49 -13.10
C PHE A 236 -18.37 14.88 -13.75
N ARG A 237 -17.43 15.76 -13.39
CA ARG A 237 -17.29 17.10 -14.00
C ARG A 237 -17.08 17.01 -15.51
N LEU A 238 -16.21 16.11 -15.96
CA LEU A 238 -15.92 15.92 -17.39
C LEU A 238 -17.14 15.36 -18.13
N TYR A 239 -17.87 14.41 -17.53
CA TYR A 239 -19.09 13.87 -18.12
C TYR A 239 -20.18 14.92 -18.29
N GLN A 240 -20.34 15.85 -17.34
CA GLN A 240 -21.30 16.95 -17.47
C GLN A 240 -20.94 17.96 -18.56
N LYS A 241 -19.63 18.19 -18.81
CA LYS A 241 -19.15 19.11 -19.84
C LYS A 241 -19.01 18.46 -21.22
N ALA A 242 -19.11 17.14 -21.32
CA ALA A 242 -18.93 16.41 -22.58
C ALA A 242 -20.25 16.31 -23.37
N ASP A 243 -20.33 17.08 -24.46
CA ASP A 243 -21.50 17.10 -25.35
C ASP A 243 -21.42 16.01 -26.43
N LYS A 244 -20.21 15.55 -26.79
CA LYS A 244 -19.99 14.56 -27.86
C LYS A 244 -19.55 13.18 -27.34
N PRO A 245 -19.93 12.07 -28.00
CA PRO A 245 -19.49 10.73 -27.62
C PRO A 245 -17.96 10.56 -27.56
N THR A 246 -17.22 11.23 -28.44
CA THR A 246 -15.75 11.23 -28.45
C THR A 246 -15.15 11.93 -27.23
N GLU A 247 -15.80 12.99 -26.73
CA GLU A 247 -15.38 13.72 -25.52
C GLU A 247 -15.67 12.90 -24.26
N LYS A 248 -16.75 12.10 -24.26
CA LYS A 248 -17.05 11.14 -23.18
C LYS A 248 -16.03 10.01 -23.10
N ILE A 249 -15.52 9.54 -24.24
CA ILE A 249 -14.44 8.53 -24.28
C ILE A 249 -13.12 9.14 -23.80
N ALA A 250 -12.80 10.37 -24.21
CA ALA A 250 -11.62 11.07 -23.72
C ALA A 250 -11.67 11.31 -22.20
N ALA A 251 -12.85 11.64 -21.65
CA ALA A 251 -13.06 11.78 -20.21
C ALA A 251 -12.81 10.49 -19.42
N GLN A 252 -13.03 9.33 -20.05
CA GLN A 252 -12.80 8.02 -19.44
C GLN A 252 -11.31 7.59 -19.48
N LEU A 253 -10.54 8.11 -20.43
CA LEU A 253 -9.10 7.84 -20.59
C LEU A 253 -8.21 8.82 -19.80
N LEU A 254 -8.75 9.94 -19.34
CA LEU A 254 -8.05 10.96 -18.56
C LEU A 254 -7.65 10.51 -17.14
N SER A 255 -8.06 9.31 -16.71
CA SER A 255 -7.66 8.71 -15.43
C SER A 255 -6.19 8.34 -15.35
N ASP A 256 -5.50 8.17 -16.48
CA ASP A 256 -4.19 7.52 -16.52
C ASP A 256 -3.02 8.53 -16.40
N SER A 257 -3.30 9.83 -16.54
CA SER A 257 -2.31 10.89 -16.47
C SER A 257 -2.89 12.17 -15.87
N ILE A 258 -2.18 12.74 -14.88
CA ILE A 258 -2.52 14.00 -14.21
C ILE A 258 -1.26 14.86 -14.18
N ALA A 259 -1.36 16.12 -14.61
CA ALA A 259 -0.26 17.06 -14.73
C ALA A 259 0.94 16.52 -15.56
N GLY A 260 0.64 15.70 -16.57
CA GLY A 260 1.65 15.06 -17.44
C GLY A 260 2.46 13.95 -16.75
N ARG A 261 1.97 13.43 -15.63
CA ARG A 261 2.55 12.32 -14.86
C ARG A 261 1.57 11.16 -14.84
N THR A 262 2.09 9.93 -14.83
CA THR A 262 1.24 8.74 -14.65
C THR A 262 0.47 8.85 -13.34
N ALA A 263 -0.84 8.62 -13.42
CA ALA A 263 -1.72 8.63 -12.26
C ALA A 263 -2.09 7.20 -11.86
N TYR A 264 -2.11 6.94 -10.55
CA TYR A 264 -2.56 5.69 -9.97
C TYR A 264 -3.67 5.97 -8.96
N VAL A 265 -4.62 5.04 -8.86
CA VAL A 265 -5.61 4.99 -7.78
C VAL A 265 -5.31 3.74 -6.95
N PRO A 266 -4.44 3.83 -5.93
CA PRO A 266 -4.08 2.68 -5.13
C PRO A 266 -5.28 2.18 -4.32
N PRO A 267 -5.39 0.87 -4.05
CA PRO A 267 -6.41 0.35 -3.17
C PRO A 267 -6.20 0.92 -1.75
N PHE A 268 -7.32 1.19 -1.05
CA PHE A 268 -7.37 1.71 0.32
C PHE A 268 -6.78 3.10 0.55
N MET A 269 -6.34 3.81 -0.48
CA MET A 269 -5.91 5.19 -0.32
C MET A 269 -7.11 6.07 0.10
N PRO A 270 -6.96 6.97 1.11
CA PRO A 270 -8.03 7.87 1.50
C PRO A 270 -8.58 8.66 0.31
N GLY A 271 -9.91 8.70 0.18
CA GLY A 271 -10.59 9.14 -1.03
C GLY A 271 -10.25 10.57 -1.49
N LYS A 272 -9.93 11.46 -0.55
CA LYS A 272 -9.61 12.87 -0.83
C LYS A 272 -8.12 13.21 -0.79
N ARG A 273 -7.25 12.21 -0.60
CA ARG A 273 -5.80 12.41 -0.55
C ARG A 273 -5.25 12.48 -1.98
N MET A 274 -4.24 13.32 -2.18
CA MET A 274 -3.41 13.32 -3.39
C MET A 274 -1.95 13.33 -2.97
N ILE A 275 -1.14 12.45 -3.57
CA ILE A 275 0.29 12.32 -3.28
C ILE A 275 1.05 12.42 -4.61
N VAL A 276 2.15 13.16 -4.62
CA VAL A 276 3.14 13.12 -5.68
C VAL A 276 4.44 12.56 -5.11
N THR A 277 4.90 11.44 -5.67
CA THR A 277 6.12 10.75 -5.24
C THR A 277 6.66 9.89 -6.38
N THR A 278 7.83 9.29 -6.19
CA THR A 278 8.24 8.10 -6.97
C THR A 278 7.77 6.85 -6.23
N LEU A 279 7.34 5.80 -6.95
CA LEU A 279 6.85 4.56 -6.33
C LEU A 279 7.93 3.82 -5.51
N PRO A 280 9.19 3.72 -5.98
CA PRO A 280 10.26 3.13 -5.18
C PRO A 280 10.57 3.89 -3.89
N ASN A 281 10.13 5.15 -3.73
CA ASN A 281 10.30 5.93 -2.50
C ASN A 281 9.53 5.34 -1.30
N LEU A 282 8.47 4.57 -1.57
CA LEU A 282 7.61 3.97 -0.58
C LEU A 282 8.14 2.59 -0.22
N HIS A 283 8.64 2.45 1.01
CA HIS A 283 9.30 1.24 1.46
C HIS A 283 8.43 0.46 2.43
N ILE A 284 8.47 -0.86 2.31
CA ILE A 284 7.97 -1.81 3.31
C ILE A 284 9.15 -2.71 3.70
N TYR A 285 9.45 -2.75 4.99
CA TYR A 285 10.55 -3.51 5.53
C TYR A 285 10.05 -4.62 6.43
N THR A 286 10.65 -5.79 6.27
CA THR A 286 10.45 -6.91 7.19
C THR A 286 11.79 -7.34 7.75
N GLN A 287 11.84 -7.71 9.04
CA GLN A 287 13.08 -8.20 9.64
C GLN A 287 13.38 -9.62 9.17
N ARG A 288 14.60 -9.85 8.66
CA ARG A 288 15.07 -11.18 8.27
C ARG A 288 15.04 -12.14 9.45
N GLY A 289 14.60 -13.37 9.21
CA GLY A 289 14.58 -14.45 10.20
C GLY A 289 13.50 -14.32 11.27
N THR A 290 12.57 -13.37 11.13
CA THR A 290 11.45 -13.20 12.08
C THR A 290 10.14 -13.76 11.57
N ARG A 291 10.08 -14.17 10.30
CA ARG A 291 8.86 -14.67 9.69
C ARG A 291 8.51 -16.04 10.24
N GLN A 292 7.34 -16.12 10.84
CA GLN A 292 6.75 -17.37 11.31
C GLN A 292 5.41 -17.58 10.63
N ARG A 293 5.20 -18.79 10.15
CA ARG A 293 3.94 -19.24 9.59
C ARG A 293 3.37 -20.32 10.49
N LYS A 294 2.07 -20.25 10.71
CA LYS A 294 1.31 -21.30 11.39
C LYS A 294 -0.01 -21.45 10.68
N ALA A 295 -0.35 -22.66 10.29
CA ALA A 295 -1.69 -22.97 9.84
C ALA A 295 -2.30 -23.99 10.80
N GLU A 296 -3.53 -23.79 11.24
CA GLU A 296 -4.13 -24.73 12.19
C GLU A 296 -5.64 -24.87 12.01
N PHE A 297 -6.10 -26.06 12.34
CA PHE A 297 -7.52 -26.37 12.44
C PHE A 297 -8.03 -25.96 13.82
N VAL A 298 -8.94 -24.99 13.88
CA VAL A 298 -9.49 -24.48 15.14
C VAL A 298 -10.94 -24.94 15.29
N GLU A 299 -11.13 -25.94 16.14
CA GLU A 299 -12.44 -26.54 16.39
C GLU A 299 -13.39 -25.61 17.15
N ASP A 300 -12.89 -24.93 18.19
CA ASP A 300 -13.67 -24.02 19.03
C ASP A 300 -14.33 -22.89 18.22
N ARG A 301 -13.65 -22.42 17.17
CA ARG A 301 -14.12 -21.36 16.27
C ARG A 301 -14.65 -21.88 14.92
N LYS A 302 -14.62 -23.19 14.69
CA LYS A 302 -15.09 -23.84 13.44
C LYS A 302 -14.46 -23.25 12.17
N GLN A 303 -13.15 -23.07 12.19
CA GLN A 303 -12.41 -22.44 11.11
C GLN A 303 -11.00 -23.02 10.94
N TYR A 304 -10.37 -22.71 9.81
CA TYR A 304 -8.97 -22.93 9.54
C TYR A 304 -8.25 -21.58 9.54
N GLU A 305 -7.19 -21.46 10.34
CA GLU A 305 -6.46 -20.20 10.50
C GLU A 305 -5.10 -20.31 9.83
N ASN A 306 -4.81 -19.40 8.90
CA ASN A 306 -3.46 -19.18 8.37
C ASN A 306 -2.88 -17.91 9.00
N LYS A 307 -1.79 -18.05 9.74
CA LYS A 307 -1.13 -17.01 10.52
C LYS A 307 0.23 -16.65 9.93
N TYR A 308 0.59 -15.39 10.02
CA TYR A 308 1.84 -14.84 9.54
C TYR A 308 2.36 -13.75 10.47
N LEU A 309 3.25 -14.16 11.37
CA LEU A 309 3.91 -13.30 12.34
C LEU A 309 5.27 -12.85 11.79
N ARG A 310 5.60 -11.58 11.98
CA ARG A 310 6.88 -10.98 11.56
C ARG A 310 7.12 -9.66 12.28
N ASN A 311 8.35 -9.14 12.23
CA ASN A 311 8.59 -7.73 12.50
C ASN A 311 8.51 -6.94 11.20
N GLU A 312 7.58 -5.98 11.11
CA GLU A 312 7.31 -5.19 9.91
C GLU A 312 7.23 -3.70 10.23
N GLY A 313 7.53 -2.88 9.24
CA GLY A 313 7.38 -1.43 9.32
C GLY A 313 7.49 -0.78 7.95
N TYR A 314 7.21 0.52 7.92
CA TYR A 314 7.22 1.33 6.71
C TYR A 314 8.34 2.35 6.77
N ALA A 315 8.80 2.80 5.60
CA ALA A 315 9.76 3.87 5.50
C ALA A 315 9.54 4.69 4.23
N VAL A 316 10.03 5.93 4.24
CA VAL A 316 10.08 6.79 3.06
C VAL A 316 11.53 7.19 2.83
N GLU A 317 12.08 6.86 1.67
CA GLU A 317 13.51 7.05 1.38
C GLU A 317 13.90 8.52 1.37
N TYR A 318 13.15 9.31 0.60
CA TYR A 318 13.26 10.75 0.43
C TYR A 318 11.91 11.39 0.80
N PRO A 319 11.70 11.77 2.07
CA PRO A 319 10.51 12.51 2.48
C PRO A 319 10.34 13.81 1.69
N GLU A 320 11.43 14.47 1.27
CA GLU A 320 11.36 15.65 0.40
C GLU A 320 10.78 15.38 -1.01
N LEU A 321 10.65 14.10 -1.41
CA LEU A 321 10.00 13.68 -2.65
C LEU A 321 8.59 13.11 -2.43
N TYR A 322 8.05 13.22 -1.22
CA TYR A 322 6.66 12.87 -0.93
C TYR A 322 5.87 14.15 -0.70
N ALA A 323 5.28 14.71 -1.74
CA ALA A 323 4.38 15.86 -1.58
C ALA A 323 2.94 15.36 -1.45
N ALA A 324 2.14 15.87 -0.52
CA ALA A 324 0.74 15.46 -0.41
C ALA A 324 -0.21 16.59 0.00
N PHE A 325 -1.47 16.48 -0.41
CA PHE A 325 -2.60 17.08 0.30
C PHE A 325 -3.15 16.05 1.28
N ASP A 326 -3.29 16.43 2.56
CA ASP A 326 -3.98 15.61 3.56
C ASP A 326 -5.48 15.55 3.23
N GLU A 327 -6.10 14.39 3.35
CA GLU A 327 -7.52 14.17 3.04
C GLU A 327 -8.45 15.05 3.89
N SER A 328 -8.03 15.43 5.10
CA SER A 328 -8.80 16.31 5.99
C SER A 328 -8.79 17.77 5.54
N ALA A 329 -7.80 18.13 4.70
CA ALA A 329 -7.65 19.47 4.15
C ALA A 329 -8.49 19.69 2.89
N VAL A 330 -8.77 18.62 2.14
CA VAL A 330 -9.44 18.72 0.83
C VAL A 330 -10.96 18.62 0.97
N THR A 331 -11.66 19.61 0.42
CA THR A 331 -13.11 19.59 0.24
C THR A 331 -13.45 19.55 -1.24
N ILE A 332 -14.36 18.67 -1.65
CA ILE A 332 -14.88 18.62 -3.02
C ILE A 332 -16.12 19.52 -3.06
N GLY A 333 -16.11 20.51 -3.94
CA GLY A 333 -17.23 21.43 -4.16
C GLY A 333 -18.49 20.69 -4.59
N ALA A 334 -19.65 21.19 -4.17
CA ALA A 334 -20.93 20.58 -4.53
C ALA A 334 -21.20 20.77 -6.02
N THR A 335 -21.21 19.69 -6.78
CA THR A 335 -21.82 19.70 -8.10
C THR A 335 -23.34 19.72 -7.94
N ALA A 336 -24.02 20.58 -8.70
CA ALA A 336 -25.48 20.66 -8.66
C ALA A 336 -26.08 19.27 -8.89
N ALA A 337 -26.78 18.73 -7.89
CA ALA A 337 -27.48 17.47 -8.01
C ALA A 337 -28.44 17.53 -9.21
N PRO A 338 -28.61 16.44 -9.98
CA PRO A 338 -29.64 16.40 -11.01
C PRO A 338 -30.97 16.69 -10.32
N SER A 339 -31.73 17.66 -10.84
CA SER A 339 -33.09 17.90 -10.36
C SER A 339 -33.83 16.57 -10.46
N ALA A 340 -34.30 16.06 -9.33
CA ALA A 340 -35.21 14.93 -9.32
C ALA A 340 -36.41 15.34 -10.17
N GLY A 341 -36.52 14.76 -11.36
CA GLY A 341 -37.63 15.00 -12.28
C GLY A 341 -38.93 14.71 -11.55
N ALA A 342 -39.78 15.73 -11.48
CA ALA A 342 -41.15 15.65 -10.98
C ALA A 342 -42.06 14.86 -11.92
#